data_AF-A0A7E5VEH4-F1
#
_entry.id   AF-A0A7E5VEH4-F1
#
_cell.length_a   1.000
_cell.length_b   1.000
_cell.length_c   1.000
_cell.angle_alpha   90.00
_cell.angle_beta   90.00
_cell.angle_gamma   90.00
#
_symmetry.space_group_name_H-M   'P 1'
#
loop_
_entity.id
_entity.type
_entity.pdbx_description
1 polymer ?
#
loop_
_entity_poly.entity_id
_entity_poly.type
_entity_poly.pdbx_seq_one_letter_code
_entity_poly.pdbx_strand_id
1 'polypeptide(L)'
;MVCKAALLQNPQRALAVRVIRRYRTMSGEAATLLAQTLPWKFEARTLALLYAWRRKDETQSNELSLRESREELRMAALTDWFYSLQSPIAGAELIAAIRPVF
;
A
#
# COMPACT_ATOMS: atom_id res chain seq x y z
N MET A 1 -23.61 -34.30 0.71
CA MET A 1 -23.62 -32.98 0.04
C MET A 1 -22.53 -32.14 0.70
N VAL A 2 -21.37 -31.97 0.06
CA VAL A 2 -20.27 -31.17 0.66
C VAL A 2 -20.58 -29.69 0.43
N CYS A 3 -20.66 -28.91 1.50
CA CYS A 3 -20.88 -27.47 1.41
C CYS A 3 -19.77 -26.82 0.56
N LYS A 4 -20.15 -26.17 -0.54
CA LYS A 4 -19.22 -25.53 -1.49
C LYS A 4 -18.21 -24.58 -0.82
N ALA A 5 -18.60 -23.97 0.31
CA ALA A 5 -17.71 -23.14 1.14
C ALA A 5 -16.49 -23.91 1.69
N ALA A 6 -16.66 -25.16 2.11
CA ALA A 6 -15.56 -25.98 2.65
C ALA A 6 -14.54 -26.37 1.57
N LEU A 7 -14.98 -26.50 0.31
CA LEU A 7 -14.09 -26.79 -0.82
C LEU A 7 -13.19 -25.59 -1.18
N LEU A 8 -13.64 -24.37 -0.92
CA LEU A 8 -12.88 -23.14 -1.16
C LEU A 8 -11.90 -22.79 -0.02
N GLN A 9 -12.14 -23.32 1.18
CA GLN A 9 -11.34 -22.97 2.35
C GLN A 9 -9.91 -23.51 2.28
N ASN A 10 -9.71 -24.72 1.74
CA ASN A 10 -8.38 -25.32 1.55
C ASN A 10 -7.50 -24.54 0.55
N PRO A 11 -7.96 -24.21 -0.68
CA PRO A 11 -7.16 -23.40 -1.60
C PRO A 11 -6.97 -21.97 -1.08
N GLN A 12 -7.97 -21.36 -0.43
CA GLN A 12 -7.83 -20.05 0.18
C GLN A 12 -6.77 -20.03 1.28
N ARG A 13 -6.75 -21.05 2.16
CA ARG A 13 -5.71 -21.22 3.19
C ARG A 13 -4.33 -21.42 2.57
N ALA A 14 -4.21 -22.22 1.50
CA ALA A 14 -2.94 -22.43 0.80
C ALA A 14 -2.40 -21.15 0.15
N LEU A 15 -3.29 -20.31 -0.40
CA LEU A 15 -2.94 -19.00 -0.93
C LEU A 15 -2.48 -18.05 0.18
N ALA A 16 -3.23 -17.95 1.27
CA ALA A 16 -2.88 -17.12 2.42
C ALA A 16 -1.52 -17.52 3.04
N VAL A 17 -1.25 -18.81 3.19
CA VAL A 17 0.05 -19.31 3.68
C VAL A 17 1.18 -18.96 2.71
N ARG A 18 0.95 -19.07 1.39
CA ARG A 18 1.94 -18.66 0.39
C ARG A 18 2.24 -17.17 0.46
N VAL A 19 1.22 -16.33 0.60
CA VAL A 19 1.39 -14.89 0.82
C VAL A 19 2.21 -14.66 2.09
N ILE A 20 1.80 -15.18 3.25
CA ILE A 20 2.52 -14.99 4.52
C ILE A 20 3.97 -15.45 4.44
N ARG A 21 4.25 -16.64 3.88
CA ARG A 21 5.61 -17.15 3.73
C ARG A 21 6.45 -16.28 2.79
N ARG A 22 5.87 -15.85 1.68
CA ARG A 22 6.57 -14.99 0.71
C ARG A 22 6.88 -13.62 1.30
N TYR A 23 5.95 -13.04 2.06
CA TYR A 23 6.19 -11.81 2.83
C TYR A 23 7.19 -12.01 3.96
N ARG A 24 7.30 -13.21 4.54
CA ARG A 24 8.33 -13.54 5.56
C ARG A 24 9.74 -13.62 4.97
N THR A 25 9.88 -14.12 3.74
CA THR A 25 11.19 -14.31 3.09
C THR A 25 11.68 -13.09 2.31
N MET A 26 10.81 -12.10 2.11
CA MET A 26 11.10 -10.90 1.35
C MET A 26 11.12 -9.68 2.29
N SER A 27 11.89 -8.65 1.94
CA SER A 27 11.78 -7.39 2.66
C SER A 27 10.36 -6.85 2.52
N GLY A 28 9.87 -6.17 3.56
CA GLY A 28 8.53 -5.57 3.54
C GLY A 28 8.36 -4.63 2.35
N GLU A 29 9.39 -3.84 2.03
CA GLU A 29 9.41 -2.91 0.89
C GLU A 29 9.22 -3.64 -0.45
N ALA A 30 9.97 -4.74 -0.67
CA ALA A 30 9.85 -5.53 -1.88
C ALA A 30 8.49 -6.24 -1.99
N ALA A 31 7.96 -6.72 -0.86
CA ALA A 31 6.65 -7.37 -0.82
C ALA A 31 5.51 -6.38 -1.13
N THR A 32 5.56 -5.16 -0.58
CA THR A 32 4.60 -4.09 -0.91
C THR A 32 4.71 -3.62 -2.36
N LEU A 33 5.93 -3.56 -2.90
CA LEU A 33 6.17 -3.22 -4.30
C LEU A 33 5.56 -4.28 -5.23
N LEU A 34 5.81 -5.57 -4.97
CA LEU A 34 5.21 -6.65 -5.75
C LEU A 34 3.69 -6.70 -5.65
N ALA A 35 3.14 -6.39 -4.49
CA ALA A 35 1.70 -6.33 -4.28
C ALA A 35 1.05 -5.07 -4.86
N GLN A 36 1.84 -4.10 -5.35
CA GLN A 36 1.37 -2.80 -5.83
C GLN A 36 0.54 -2.06 -4.79
N THR A 37 0.87 -2.26 -3.51
CA THR A 37 0.19 -1.69 -2.35
C THR A 37 1.12 -0.77 -1.60
N LEU A 38 0.62 0.38 -1.16
CA LEU A 38 1.42 1.33 -0.41
C LEU A 38 1.71 0.79 1.00
N PRO A 39 2.94 0.93 1.54
CA PRO A 39 3.21 0.57 2.93
C PRO A 39 2.36 1.41 3.90
N TRP A 40 1.86 0.77 4.97
CA TRP A 40 0.96 1.41 5.94
C TRP A 40 1.51 2.70 6.57
N LYS A 41 2.84 2.86 6.67
CA LYS A 41 3.45 4.12 7.15
C LYS A 41 3.06 5.33 6.30
N PHE A 42 2.95 5.16 4.98
CA PHE A 42 2.55 6.22 4.07
C PHE A 42 1.02 6.38 4.07
N GLU A 43 0.25 5.28 4.10
CA GLU A 43 -1.21 5.35 4.22
C GLU A 43 -1.65 6.11 5.49
N ALA A 44 -1.04 5.79 6.63
CA ALA A 44 -1.31 6.47 7.90
C ALA A 44 -0.97 7.96 7.84
N ARG A 45 0.15 8.32 7.20
CA ARG A 45 0.53 9.73 6.98
C ARG A 45 -0.50 10.46 6.11
N THR A 46 -0.91 9.86 4.99
CA THR A 46 -1.95 10.43 4.11
C THR A 46 -3.25 10.68 4.87
N LEU A 47 -3.70 9.70 5.67
CA LEU A 47 -4.90 9.87 6.50
C LEU A 47 -4.73 10.98 7.54
N ALA A 48 -3.60 11.05 8.24
CA ALA A 48 -3.32 12.10 9.21
C ALA A 48 -3.36 13.50 8.57
N LEU A 49 -2.79 13.66 7.37
CA LEU A 49 -2.83 14.91 6.61
C LEU A 49 -4.27 15.26 6.19
N LEU A 50 -5.04 14.29 5.71
CA LEU A 50 -6.44 14.50 5.33
C LEU A 50 -7.29 14.94 6.53
N TYR A 51 -7.11 14.32 7.70
CA TYR A 51 -7.80 14.72 8.92
C TYR A 51 -7.39 16.12 9.40
N ALA A 52 -6.09 16.45 9.30
CA ALA A 52 -5.60 17.78 9.66
C ALA A 52 -6.14 18.87 8.72
N TRP A 53 -6.21 18.57 7.42
CA TRP A 53 -6.83 19.43 6.41
C TRP A 53 -8.32 19.62 6.70
N ARG A 54 -9.07 18.52 6.93
CA ARG A 54 -10.51 18.57 7.22
C ARG A 54 -10.82 19.42 8.45
N ARG A 55 -9.99 19.32 9.50
CA ARG A 55 -10.15 20.15 10.71
C ARG A 55 -9.97 21.65 10.44
N LYS A 56 -9.19 22.04 9.43
CA LYS A 56 -9.01 23.44 9.02
C LYS A 56 -10.17 23.91 8.12
N ASP A 57 -10.68 23.02 7.27
CA ASP A 57 -11.73 23.28 6.29
C ASP A 57 -13.17 23.09 6.79
N GLU A 58 -13.39 22.69 8.06
CA GLU A 58 -14.71 22.71 8.70
C GLU A 58 -15.40 24.09 8.63
N THR A 59 -14.65 25.14 8.28
CA THR A 59 -15.14 26.50 8.03
C THR A 59 -15.78 26.69 6.62
N GLN A 60 -15.51 25.83 5.64
CA GLN A 60 -15.97 25.94 4.24
C GLN A 60 -16.27 24.54 3.66
N SER A 61 -17.46 24.01 3.91
CA SER A 61 -17.81 22.63 3.53
C SER A 61 -18.06 22.46 2.02
N ASN A 62 -17.13 21.79 1.30
CA ASN A 62 -17.35 21.34 -0.08
C ASN A 62 -16.80 19.91 -0.30
N GLU A 63 -17.67 18.94 -0.59
CA GLU A 63 -17.31 17.50 -0.70
C GLU A 63 -16.42 17.18 -1.92
N LEU A 64 -16.53 17.97 -3.00
CA LEU A 64 -15.68 17.80 -4.19
C LEU A 64 -14.19 18.02 -3.87
N SER A 65 -13.90 18.96 -2.96
CA SER A 65 -12.54 19.24 -2.49
C SER A 65 -11.93 18.08 -1.71
N LEU A 66 -12.74 17.32 -0.94
CA LEU A 66 -12.25 16.17 -0.18
C LEU A 66 -11.69 15.06 -1.08
N ARG A 67 -12.35 14.79 -2.20
CA ARG A 67 -11.92 13.75 -3.14
C ARG A 67 -10.65 14.18 -3.88
N GLU A 68 -10.59 15.42 -4.31
CA GLU A 68 -9.42 16.01 -4.96
C GLU A 68 -8.21 16.02 -4.02
N SER A 69 -8.36 16.56 -2.80
CA SER A 69 -7.30 16.55 -1.79
C SER A 69 -6.86 15.15 -1.40
N ARG A 70 -7.78 14.18 -1.34
CA ARG A 70 -7.42 12.77 -1.09
C ARG A 70 -6.56 12.21 -2.21
N GLU A 71 -6.88 12.51 -3.47
CA GLU A 71 -6.11 12.03 -4.62
C GLU A 71 -4.75 12.70 -4.69
N GLU A 72 -4.66 14.01 -4.46
CA GLU A 72 -3.40 14.75 -4.37
C GLU A 72 -2.48 14.18 -3.28
N LEU A 73 -3.00 13.98 -2.07
CA LEU A 73 -2.23 13.40 -0.97
C LEU A 73 -1.83 11.94 -1.26
N ARG A 74 -2.65 11.19 -2.00
CA ARG A 74 -2.33 9.82 -2.44
C ARG A 74 -1.19 9.84 -3.45
N MET A 75 -1.22 10.72 -4.43
CA MET A 75 -0.17 10.88 -5.44
C MET A 75 1.14 11.35 -4.81
N ALA A 76 1.10 12.28 -3.87
CA ALA A 76 2.26 12.69 -3.09
C ALA A 76 2.86 11.52 -2.29
N ALA A 77 2.03 10.71 -1.62
CA ALA A 77 2.49 9.55 -0.86
C ALA A 77 3.09 8.44 -1.75
N LEU A 78 2.52 8.22 -2.94
CA LEU A 78 3.10 7.31 -3.94
C LEU A 78 4.47 7.80 -4.42
N THR A 79 4.61 9.12 -4.61
CA THR A 79 5.85 9.76 -5.05
C THR A 79 6.93 9.64 -3.98
N ASP A 80 6.62 9.98 -2.73
CA ASP A 80 7.51 9.81 -1.58
C ASP A 80 7.95 8.35 -1.42
N TRP A 81 7.01 7.41 -1.56
CA TRP A 81 7.33 5.99 -1.50
C TRP A 81 8.25 5.58 -2.63
N PHE A 82 7.99 6.01 -3.86
CA PHE A 82 8.85 5.73 -5.01
C PHE A 82 10.27 6.24 -4.80
N TYR A 83 10.43 7.45 -4.25
CA TYR A 83 11.75 7.98 -3.88
C TYR A 83 12.41 7.17 -2.78
N SER A 84 11.66 6.72 -1.76
CA SER A 84 12.22 5.86 -0.70
C SER A 84 12.79 4.54 -1.23
N LEU A 85 12.24 4.00 -2.33
CA LEU A 85 12.75 2.80 -2.98
C LEU A 85 14.11 3.00 -3.68
N GLN A 86 14.63 4.23 -3.78
CA GLN A 86 16.01 4.53 -4.21
C GLN A 86 17.05 4.14 -3.17
N SER A 87 16.66 4.13 -1.88
CA SER A 87 17.53 3.70 -0.79
C SER A 87 16.77 2.73 0.11
N PRO A 88 16.49 1.50 -0.39
CA PRO A 88 15.72 0.52 0.35
C PRO A 88 16.55 -0.01 1.52
N ILE A 89 15.88 -0.27 2.64
CA ILE A 89 16.53 -0.80 3.85
C ILE A 89 16.93 -2.27 3.65
N ALA A 90 16.14 -3.03 2.87
CA ALA A 90 16.42 -4.42 2.56
C ALA A 90 15.78 -4.84 1.22
N GLY A 91 16.34 -5.87 0.59
CA GLY A 91 15.82 -6.40 -0.68
C GLY A 91 16.14 -5.52 -1.89
N ALA A 92 17.26 -4.79 -1.85
CA ALA A 92 17.70 -3.85 -2.88
C ALA A 92 17.77 -4.49 -4.28
N GLU A 93 18.32 -5.70 -4.41
CA GLU A 93 18.43 -6.40 -5.70
C GLU A 93 17.08 -6.65 -6.34
N LEU A 94 16.12 -7.15 -5.56
CA LEU A 94 14.78 -7.43 -6.06
C LEU A 94 14.02 -6.15 -6.41
N ILE A 95 14.16 -5.11 -5.59
CA ILE A 95 13.56 -3.80 -5.85
C ILE A 95 14.15 -3.21 -7.14
N ALA A 96 15.48 -3.30 -7.34
CA ALA A 96 16.14 -2.84 -8.56
C ALA A 96 15.67 -3.61 -9.81
N ALA A 97 15.38 -4.91 -9.69
CA ALA A 97 14.88 -5.71 -10.80
C ALA A 97 13.45 -5.34 -11.24
N ILE A 98 12.62 -4.80 -10.34
CA ILE A 98 11.23 -4.41 -10.64
C ILE A 98 11.14 -2.94 -11.07
N ARG A 99 12.01 -2.09 -10.54
CA ARG A 99 11.95 -0.65 -10.82
C ARG A 99 12.29 -0.37 -12.29
N PRO A 100 11.57 0.55 -12.94
CA PRO A 100 11.92 0.95 -14.29
C PRO A 100 13.32 1.57 -14.29
N VAL A 101 14.18 1.12 -15.21
CA VAL A 101 15.49 1.72 -15.45
C VAL A 101 15.23 2.99 -16.26
N PHE A 102 15.44 4.15 -15.64
CA PHE A 102 15.40 5.46 -16.30
C PHE A 102 16.81 6.01 -16.42
#